data_AF-A0A7C7EBU4-F1
#
_entry.id   AF-A0A7C7EBU4-F1
#
_cell.length_a   1.000
_cell.length_b   1.000
_cell.length_c   1.000
_cell.angle_alpha   90.00
_cell.angle_beta   90.00
_cell.angle_gamma   90.00
#
_symmetry.space_group_name_H-M   'P 1'
#
loop_
_entity.id
_entity.type
_entity.pdbx_description
1 polymer ?
#
loop_
_entity_poly.entity_id
_entity_poly.type
_entity_poly.pdbx_seq_one_letter_code
_entity_poly.pdbx_strand_id
1 'polypeptide(L)' 'KYKNIITTESLIDGFLDQIMYVPTTLIVNSRGELMGEVIAGSRTAEEFSKLIDEALKGL' A
#
# COMPACT_ATOMS: atom_id res chain seq x y z
N LYS A 1 1.83 7.58 13.67
CA LYS A 1 1.66 8.39 12.43
C LYS A 1 2.49 7.74 11.33
N TYR A 2 1.85 7.24 10.28
CA TYR A 2 2.54 6.55 9.18
C TYR A 2 3.00 7.56 8.12
N LYS A 3 4.13 7.28 7.47
CA LYS A 3 4.69 8.14 6.40
C LYS A 3 4.08 7.73 5.08
N ASN A 4 3.35 8.64 4.44
CA ASN A 4 2.89 8.45 3.07
C ASN A 4 4.06 8.72 2.11
N ILE A 5 4.23 7.84 1.12
CA ILE A 5 5.28 7.94 0.11
C ILE A 5 4.60 8.29 -1.22
N ILE A 6 5.15 9.26 -1.95
CA ILE A 6 4.73 9.54 -3.34
C ILE A 6 5.46 8.55 -4.24
N THR A 7 4.72 7.95 -5.17
CA THR A 7 5.23 6.93 -6.09
C THR A 7 6.29 7.51 -7.03
N THR A 8 7.30 6.71 -7.38
CA THR A 8 8.29 7.06 -8.41
C THR A 8 7.73 6.79 -9.81
N GLU A 9 8.28 7.43 -10.85
CA GLU A 9 7.89 7.19 -12.25
C GLU A 9 8.00 5.70 -12.64
N SER A 10 9.02 5.00 -12.15
CA SER A 10 9.17 3.55 -12.40
C SER A 10 8.00 2.71 -11.87
N LEU A 11 7.38 3.12 -10.77
CA LEU A 11 6.19 2.46 -10.23
C LEU A 11 4.96 2.82 -11.07
N ILE A 12 4.89 4.07 -11.53
CA ILE A 12 3.84 4.56 -12.43
C ILE A 12 3.82 3.70 -13.70
N ASP A 13 4.96 3.57 -14.37
CA ASP A 13 5.06 2.89 -15.67
C ASP A 13 4.93 1.36 -15.58
N GLY A 14 5.31 0.75 -14.46
CA GLY A 14 5.32 -0.71 -14.30
C GLY A 14 4.08 -1.29 -13.61
N PHE A 15 3.40 -0.50 -12.79
CA PHE A 15 2.35 -0.99 -11.89
C PHE A 15 0.96 -0.40 -12.17
N LEU A 16 0.86 0.84 -12.69
CA LEU A 16 -0.46 1.45 -12.89
C LEU A 16 -1.32 0.71 -13.90
N ASP A 17 -0.71 0.13 -14.95
CA ASP A 17 -1.42 -0.68 -15.94
C ASP A 17 -2.07 -1.94 -15.34
N GLN A 18 -1.67 -2.35 -14.13
CA GLN A 18 -2.22 -3.49 -13.41
C GLN A 18 -3.36 -3.09 -12.45
N ILE A 19 -3.57 -1.79 -12.21
CA ILE A 19 -4.60 -1.30 -11.29
C ILE A 19 -5.96 -1.25 -11.99
N MET A 20 -6.85 -2.16 -11.59
CA MET A 20 -8.23 -2.22 -12.11
C MET A 20 -9.22 -1.30 -11.36
N TYR A 21 -8.91 -0.87 -10.13
CA TYR A 21 -9.84 -0.15 -9.25
C TYR A 21 -9.15 1.00 -8.51
N VAL A 22 -9.89 2.08 -8.23
CA VAL A 22 -9.38 3.27 -7.51
C VAL A 22 -10.29 3.66 -6.33
N PRO A 23 -9.73 4.25 -5.24
CA PRO A 23 -8.30 4.37 -4.96
C PRO A 23 -7.67 3.00 -4.66
N THR A 24 -6.38 2.86 -4.94
CA THR A 24 -5.58 1.66 -4.62
C THR A 24 -4.44 2.04 -3.67
N THR A 25 -4.29 1.26 -2.60
CA THR A 25 -3.25 1.45 -1.59
C THR A 25 -2.34 0.22 -1.53
N LEU A 26 -1.03 0.48 -1.48
CA LEU A 26 0.02 -0.52 -1.26
C LEU A 26 0.69 -0.26 0.08
N ILE A 27 0.93 -1.32 0.84
CA ILE A 27 1.76 -1.28 2.04
C ILE A 27 3.11 -1.90 1.67
N VAL A 28 4.21 -1.20 1.94
CA VAL A 28 5.56 -1.67 1.62
C VAL A 28 6.47 -1.56 2.83
N ASN A 29 7.50 -2.39 2.90
CA ASN A 29 8.56 -2.26 3.92
C ASN A 29 9.64 -1.23 3.49
N SER A 30 10.65 -1.03 4.34
CA SER A 30 11.73 -0.06 4.09
C SER A 30 12.61 -0.38 2.88
N ARG A 31 12.56 -1.61 2.34
CA ARG A 31 13.24 -2.02 1.10
C ARG A 31 12.38 -1.82 -0.15
N GLY A 32 11.12 -1.40 0.01
CA GLY A 32 10.16 -1.25 -1.10
C GLY A 32 9.47 -2.57 -1.49
N GLU A 33 9.57 -3.62 -0.67
CA GLU A 33 8.87 -4.88 -0.91
C GLU A 33 7.42 -4.76 -0.44
N LEU A 34 6.47 -5.29 -1.23
CA LEU A 34 5.05 -5.30 -0.89
C LEU A 34 4.80 -6.18 0.35
N MET A 35 4.06 -5.63 1.31
CA MET A 35 3.64 -6.30 2.53
C MET A 35 2.15 -6.59 2.46
N GLY A 36 1.79 -7.84 2.17
CA GLY A 36 0.39 -8.28 2.09
C GLY A 36 -0.24 -8.04 0.71
N GLU A 37 -1.58 -7.95 0.69
CA GLU A 37 -2.37 -7.80 -0.53
C GLU A 37 -2.59 -6.33 -0.92
N VAL A 38 -2.91 -6.10 -2.20
CA VAL A 38 -3.29 -4.79 -2.72
C VAL A 38 -4.67 -4.40 -2.19
N ILE A 39 -4.77 -3.22 -1.59
CA ILE A 39 -6.03 -2.74 -0.99
C ILE A 39 -6.77 -1.86 -2.00
N ALA A 40 -7.96 -2.29 -2.42
CA ALA A 40 -8.84 -1.51 -3.28
C ALA A 40 -9.95 -0.80 -2.49
N GLY A 41 -10.25 0.44 -2.88
CA GLY A 41 -11.29 1.27 -2.32
C GLY A 41 -10.82 2.13 -1.13
N SER A 42 -11.69 3.02 -0.68
CA SER A 42 -11.40 3.87 0.47
C SER A 42 -11.50 3.10 1.79
N ARG A 43 -10.69 3.50 2.76
CA ARG A 43 -10.75 3.05 4.15
C ARG A 43 -10.53 4.24 5.07
N THR A 44 -11.03 4.11 6.30
CA THR A 44 -10.79 5.04 7.39
C THR A 44 -9.37 4.89 7.95
N ALA A 45 -8.92 5.88 8.71
CA ALA A 45 -7.62 5.84 9.36
C ALA A 45 -7.49 4.67 10.37
N GLU A 46 -8.58 4.30 11.04
CA GLU A 46 -8.59 3.18 11.99
C GLU A 46 -8.43 1.84 11.27
N GLU A 47 -9.13 1.65 10.14
CA GLU A 47 -8.99 0.46 9.31
C GLU A 47 -7.58 0.32 8.76
N PHE A 48 -6.99 1.40 8.23
CA PHE A 48 -5.59 1.36 7.80
C PHE A 48 -4.62 1.06 8.95
N SER A 49 -4.89 1.54 10.16
CA SER A 49 -4.03 1.25 11.32
C SER A 49 -4.01 -0.25 11.62
N LYS A 50 -5.18 -0.90 11.61
CA LYS A 50 -5.28 -2.36 11.81
C LYS A 50 -4.55 -3.15 10.71
N LEU A 51 -4.72 -2.76 9.45
CA LEU A 51 -4.05 -3.41 8.32
C LEU A 51 -2.53 -3.29 8.40
N ILE A 52 -2.02 -2.14 8.83
CA ILE A 52 -0.57 -1.95 9.01
C ILE A 52 -0.06 -2.78 10.19
N ASP A 53 -0.78 -2.81 11.31
CA ASP A 53 -0.40 -3.63 12.47
C ASP A 53 -0.39 -5.13 12.13
N GLU A 54 -1.34 -5.60 11.30
CA GLU A 54 -1.36 -6.96 10.79
C GLU A 54 -0.17 -7.27 9.87
N ALA A 55 0.14 -6.36 8.93
CA ALA A 55 1.29 -6.51 8.05
C ALA A 55 2.62 -6.57 8.83
N LEU A 56 2.72 -5.89 9.97
CA LEU A 56 3.89 -5.90 10.84
C LEU A 56 4.02 -7.16 11.69
N LYS A 57 2.93 -7.90 11.97
CA LYS A 57 2.98 -9.17 12.72
C LYS A 57 3.60 -10.32 11.93
N GLY A 58 3.69 -10.19 10.60
CA GLY A 58 4.33 -11.18 9.72
C GLY A 58 5.85 -11.05 9.62
N LEU A 59 6.47 -10.14 10.38
CA LEU A 59 7.92 -9.92 10.48
C LEU A 59 8.50 -10.60 11.72
#